data_AF-A0A2D7K4G8-F1
#
_entry.id   AF-A0A2D7K4G8-F1
#
_cell.length_a   1.000
_cell.length_b   1.000
_cell.length_c   1.000
_cell.angle_alpha   90.00
_cell.angle_beta   90.00
_cell.angle_gamma   90.00
#
_symmetry.space_group_name_H-M   'P 1'
#
loop_
_entity.id
_entity.type
_entity.pdbx_description
1 polymer ?
#
loop_
_entity_poly.entity_id
_entity_poly.type
_entity_poly.pdbx_seq_one_letter_code
_entity_poly.pdbx_strand_id
1 'polypeptide(L)'
;MKYNEDKILNEIKKYIGDTYGQHYSSTKDGFQVQDMLRHLGIDKDFCQSNAIKYICRYGKKNGKNKMDLFKAIHYLVLLIDSEQKGGN
;
A
#
# COMPACT_ATOMS: atom_id res chain seq x y z
N MET A 1 16.31 14.62 7.50
CA MET A 1 16.42 13.36 8.28
C MET A 1 17.90 12.94 8.36
N LYS A 2 18.31 11.89 9.12
CA LYS A 2 19.74 11.57 9.35
C LYS A 2 20.34 10.71 8.23
N TYR A 3 19.52 9.91 7.57
CA TYR A 3 19.85 9.06 6.45
C TYR A 3 19.19 9.61 5.17
N ASN A 4 19.03 8.75 4.15
CA ASN A 4 18.31 9.08 2.92
C ASN A 4 16.79 8.90 3.06
N GLU A 5 16.21 9.01 4.26
CA GLU A 5 14.79 8.74 4.48
C GLU A 5 13.91 9.66 3.61
N ASP A 6 14.26 10.94 3.49
CA ASP A 6 13.54 11.91 2.64
C ASP A 6 13.47 11.44 1.17
N LYS A 7 14.58 10.91 0.63
CA LYS A 7 14.63 10.38 -0.73
C LYS A 7 13.76 9.12 -0.87
N ILE A 8 13.86 8.21 0.10
CA ILE A 8 13.10 6.95 0.10
C ILE A 8 11.60 7.24 0.17
N LEU A 9 11.18 8.15 1.04
CA LEU A 9 9.78 8.56 1.17
C LEU A 9 9.25 9.19 -0.13
N ASN A 10 10.06 10.01 -0.82
CA ASN A 10 9.69 10.56 -2.11
C ASN A 10 9.54 9.49 -3.20
N GLU A 11 10.41 8.50 -3.24
CA GLU A 11 10.29 7.36 -4.17
C GLU A 11 9.03 6.52 -3.88
N ILE A 12 8.73 6.27 -2.61
CA ILE A 12 7.50 5.57 -2.20
C ILE A 12 6.27 6.38 -2.59
N LYS A 13 6.27 7.69 -2.34
CA LYS A 13 5.18 8.59 -2.73
C LYS A 13 4.93 8.53 -4.24
N LYS A 14 6.00 8.58 -5.04
CA LYS A 14 5.93 8.44 -6.49
C LYS A 14 5.35 7.08 -6.89
N TYR A 15 5.88 5.99 -6.33
CA TYR A 15 5.38 4.64 -6.58
C TYR A 15 3.88 4.52 -6.27
N ILE A 16 3.44 5.02 -5.10
CA ILE A 16 2.03 5.02 -4.72
C ILE A 16 1.22 5.81 -5.75
N GLY A 17 1.63 7.03 -6.11
CA GLY A 17 0.97 7.82 -7.16
C GLY A 17 0.84 7.08 -8.50
N ASP A 18 1.91 6.40 -8.94
CA ASP A 18 1.90 5.62 -10.18
C ASP A 18 0.93 4.42 -10.10
N THR A 19 0.73 3.82 -8.92
CA THR A 19 -0.27 2.74 -8.76
C THR A 19 -1.71 3.25 -8.92
N TYR A 20 -1.97 4.53 -8.66
CA TYR A 20 -3.29 5.10 -8.94
C TYR A 20 -3.59 5.13 -10.45
N GLY A 21 -2.59 5.38 -11.30
CA GLY A 21 -2.78 5.34 -12.76
C GLY A 21 -2.99 3.95 -13.36
N GLN A 22 -2.62 2.88 -12.64
CA GLN A 22 -2.69 1.49 -13.13
C GLN A 22 -3.87 0.70 -12.54
N HIS A 23 -4.30 1.03 -11.31
CA HIS A 23 -5.36 0.30 -10.59
C HIS A 23 -6.70 1.02 -10.57
N TYR A 24 -6.76 2.28 -10.99
CA TYR A 24 -7.98 3.08 -11.00
C TYR A 24 -8.38 3.24 -12.45
N SER A 25 -9.39 2.48 -12.86
CA SER A 25 -10.00 2.62 -14.18
C SER A 25 -10.33 4.09 -14.44
N SER A 26 -10.01 4.58 -15.63
CA SER A 26 -10.19 5.97 -16.10
C SER A 26 -11.64 6.46 -16.16
N THR A 27 -12.58 5.79 -15.48
CA THR A 27 -14.00 6.08 -15.42
C THR A 27 -14.33 6.83 -14.14
N LYS A 28 -15.15 7.88 -14.25
CA LYS A 28 -15.49 8.87 -13.22
C LYS A 28 -15.96 8.31 -11.86
N ASP A 29 -16.36 7.05 -11.79
CA ASP A 29 -16.87 6.39 -10.57
C ASP A 29 -15.90 5.36 -9.99
N GLY A 30 -14.61 5.45 -10.36
CA GLY A 30 -13.49 4.56 -10.01
C GLY A 30 -13.76 3.55 -8.89
N PHE A 31 -14.22 2.35 -9.26
CA PHE A 31 -14.50 1.27 -8.32
C PHE A 31 -13.20 0.83 -7.64
N GLN A 32 -12.94 1.36 -6.45
CA GLN A 32 -11.76 1.06 -5.68
C GLN A 32 -12.02 -0.22 -4.88
N VAL A 33 -11.31 -1.30 -5.19
CA VAL A 33 -11.41 -2.57 -4.42
C VAL A 33 -11.24 -2.31 -2.91
N GLN A 34 -10.42 -1.33 -2.54
CA GLN A 34 -10.24 -0.89 -1.16
C GLN A 34 -11.53 -0.37 -0.50
N ASP A 35 -12.36 0.39 -1.23
CA ASP A 35 -13.62 0.92 -0.71
C ASP A 35 -14.66 -0.18 -0.51
N MET A 36 -14.69 -1.14 -1.44
CA MET A 36 -15.51 -2.34 -1.28
C MET A 36 -15.07 -3.15 -0.04
N LEU A 37 -13.76 -3.39 0.13
CA LEU A 37 -13.23 -4.10 1.29
C LEU A 37 -13.54 -3.37 2.60
N ARG A 38 -13.54 -2.04 2.58
CA ARG A 38 -13.88 -1.20 3.74
C ARG A 38 -15.36 -1.28 4.07
N HIS A 39 -16.23 -1.25 3.06
CA HIS A 39 -17.67 -1.45 3.25
C HIS A 39 -17.98 -2.83 3.87
N LEU A 40 -17.17 -3.84 3.54
CA LEU A 40 -17.24 -5.18 4.11
C LEU A 40 -16.56 -5.30 5.50
N GLY A 41 -15.88 -4.26 5.98
CA GLY A 41 -15.20 -4.26 7.28
C GLY A 41 -13.93 -5.13 7.36
N ILE A 42 -13.37 -5.53 6.21
CA ILE A 42 -12.22 -6.46 6.13
C ILE A 42 -10.95 -5.80 5.57
N ASP A 43 -10.99 -4.50 5.29
CA ASP A 43 -9.88 -3.76 4.68
C ASP A 43 -8.64 -3.70 5.58
N LYS A 44 -8.81 -3.61 6.90
CA LYS A 44 -7.71 -3.63 7.87
C LYS A 44 -6.92 -4.93 7.82
N ASP A 45 -7.60 -6.06 7.98
CA ASP A 45 -6.99 -7.40 7.91
C ASP A 45 -6.37 -7.67 6.54
N PHE A 46 -7.01 -7.19 5.48
CA PHE A 46 -6.49 -7.27 4.12
C PHE A 46 -5.17 -6.50 3.98
N CYS A 47 -5.12 -5.25 4.45
CA CYS A 47 -3.91 -4.43 4.39
C CYS A 47 -2.78 -5.04 5.22
N GLN A 48 -3.06 -5.45 6.46
CA GLN A 48 -2.08 -6.08 7.35
C GLN A 48 -1.51 -7.36 6.73
N SER A 49 -2.38 -8.26 6.25
CA SER A 49 -1.98 -9.52 5.62
C SER A 49 -1.12 -9.30 4.39
N ASN A 50 -1.45 -8.29 3.57
CA ASN A 50 -0.65 -7.96 2.39
C ASN A 50 0.70 -7.36 2.77
N ALA A 51 0.77 -6.48 3.77
CA ALA A 51 2.04 -5.96 4.27
C ALA A 51 2.97 -7.10 4.72
N ILE A 52 2.46 -8.03 5.54
CA ILE A 52 3.19 -9.23 5.98
C ILE A 52 3.63 -10.07 4.79
N LYS A 53 2.72 -10.35 3.84
CA LYS A 53 3.01 -11.12 2.62
C LYS A 53 4.22 -10.56 1.87
N TYR A 54 4.28 -9.24 1.66
CA TYR A 54 5.38 -8.63 0.92
C TYR A 54 6.68 -8.57 1.71
N ILE A 55 6.63 -8.37 3.04
CA ILE A 55 7.80 -8.51 3.90
C ILE A 55 8.35 -9.94 3.86
N CYS A 56 7.49 -10.96 4.02
CA CYS A 56 7.90 -12.36 3.96
C CYS A 56 8.44 -12.79 2.59
N ARG A 57 8.01 -12.11 1.53
CA ARG A 57 8.45 -12.37 0.15
C ARG A 57 9.84 -11.78 -0.14
N TYR A 58 10.18 -10.66 0.48
CA TYR A 58 11.48 -10.02 0.33
C TYR A 58 12.61 -10.98 0.72
N GLY A 59 13.59 -11.15 -0.16
CA GLY A 59 14.68 -12.12 0.01
C GLY A 59 14.34 -13.54 -0.44
N LYS A 60 13.07 -13.86 -0.71
CA LYS A 60 12.64 -15.18 -1.22
C LYS A 60 12.37 -15.16 -2.72
N LYS A 61 11.51 -14.23 -3.18
CA LYS A 61 11.13 -14.13 -4.60
C LYS A 61 11.92 -13.02 -5.29
N ASN A 62 12.71 -13.38 -6.29
CA ASN A 62 13.62 -12.47 -7.00
C ASN A 62 14.65 -11.81 -6.07
N GLY A 63 15.09 -12.53 -5.03
CA GLY A 63 16.06 -12.05 -4.06
C GLY A 63 15.57 -10.82 -3.28
N LYS A 64 16.46 -9.84 -3.08
CA LYS A 64 16.18 -8.61 -2.33
C LYS A 64 15.51 -7.55 -3.21
N ASN A 65 14.33 -7.88 -3.75
CA ASN A 65 13.58 -6.96 -4.60
C ASN A 65 13.00 -5.78 -3.80
N LYS A 66 13.52 -4.57 -4.05
CA LYS A 66 13.06 -3.32 -3.41
C LYS A 66 11.56 -3.06 -3.60
N MET A 67 10.95 -3.55 -4.68
CA MET A 67 9.52 -3.40 -4.93
C MET A 67 8.63 -4.14 -3.92
N ASP A 68 9.13 -5.21 -3.30
CA ASP A 68 8.39 -5.89 -2.25
C ASP A 68 8.33 -4.99 -0.99
N LEU A 69 9.41 -4.28 -0.66
CA LEU A 69 9.39 -3.29 0.42
C LEU A 69 8.44 -2.13 0.13
N PHE A 70 8.41 -1.63 -1.11
CA PHE A 70 7.51 -0.54 -1.51
C PHE A 70 6.04 -0.97 -1.41
N LYS A 71 5.73 -2.20 -1.81
CA LYS A 71 4.38 -2.77 -1.64
C LYS A 71 4.01 -2.94 -0.18
N ALA A 72 4.92 -3.43 0.66
CA ALA A 72 4.67 -3.52 2.09
C ALA A 72 4.33 -2.16 2.69
N ILE A 73 5.12 -1.12 2.38
CA ILE A 73 4.87 0.25 2.86
C ILE A 73 3.55 0.80 2.31
N HIS A 74 3.22 0.56 1.04
CA HIS A 74 1.94 0.96 0.47
C HIS A 74 0.76 0.41 1.29
N TYR A 75 0.78 -0.89 1.62
CA TYR A 75 -0.28 -1.49 2.43
C TYR A 75 -0.29 -0.97 3.88
N LEU A 76 0.86 -0.61 4.45
CA LEU A 76 0.91 0.06 5.75
C LEU A 76 0.28 1.47 5.68
N VAL A 77 0.51 2.22 4.60
CA VAL A 77 -0.14 3.53 4.39
C VAL A 77 -1.66 3.37 4.28
N LEU A 78 -2.14 2.39 3.53
CA LEU A 78 -3.59 2.09 3.44
C LEU A 78 -4.18 1.64 4.78
N LEU A 79 -3.44 0.86 5.57
CA LEU A 79 -3.87 0.45 6.91
C LEU A 79 -4.00 1.67 7.82
N ILE A 80 -3.01 2.58 7.82
CA ILE A 80 -3.07 3.82 8.61
C ILE A 80 -4.28 4.67 8.21
N ASP A 81 -4.54 4.84 6.91
CA ASP A 81 -5.74 5.55 6.43
C ASP A 81 -7.05 4.85 6.85
N SER A 82 -7.06 3.52 6.85
CA SER A 82 -8.20 2.73 7.32
C SER A 82 -8.46 2.93 8.82
N GLU A 83 -7.42 2.85 9.65
CA GLU A 83 -7.53 3.07 11.09
C GLU A 83 -8.00 4.49 11.42
N GLN A 84 -7.49 5.50 10.71
CA GLN A 84 -7.87 6.90 10.93
C GLN A 84 -9.33 7.19 10.56
N LYS A 85 -9.85 6.54 9.51
CA LYS A 85 -11.26 6.69 9.08
C LYS A 85 -12.23 5.80 9.85
N GLY A 86 -11.74 4.73 10.48
CA GLY A 86 -12.53 3.81 11.31
C GLY A 86 -12.70 4.25 12.77
N GLY A 87 -12.17 5.42 13.15
CA GLY A 87 -12.37 6.02 14.47
C GLY A 87 -13.47 7.08 14.44
N ASN A 88 -14.71 6.65 14.68
CA ASN A 88 -15.81 7.49 15.19
C ASN A 88 -16.45 6.74 16.36
#